data_AF-A0AAV4VEB5-F1
#
_entry.id   AF-A0AAV4VEB5-F1
#
_cell.length_a   1.000
_cell.length_b   1.000
_cell.length_c   1.000
_cell.angle_alpha   90.00
_cell.angle_beta   90.00
_cell.angle_gamma   90.00
#
_symmetry.space_group_name_H-M   'P 1'
#
loop_
_entity.id
_entity.type
_entity.pdbx_description
1 polymer ?
#
loop_
_entity_poly.entity_id
_entity_poly.type
_entity_poly.pdbx_seq_one_letter_code
_entity_poly.pdbx_strand_id
1 'polypeptide(L)'
;MEDGWVVCDSDNECVDHLKVFRCFSENYEEERCQDDNYETATSVEQWDVEDSVKRCIQIFQFGLQAEPRCPSLNRELHLQFLKKGLHHLPSSLEVLDSSRPWLCYWILHSIELLNEPIPEETKTEVIHFLSLCQHKNGGFAGKNFFISSY
;
A
#
# COMPACT_ATOMS: atom_id res chain seq x y z
N MET A 1 -10.14 -28.00 11.37
CA MET A 1 -10.52 -26.65 11.84
C MET A 1 -10.99 -25.92 10.62
N GLU A 2 -12.25 -25.49 10.68
CA GLU A 2 -13.19 -25.36 9.57
C GLU A 2 -12.80 -24.34 8.50
N ASP A 3 -13.09 -24.73 7.25
CA ASP A 3 -13.05 -23.91 6.05
C ASP A 3 -14.15 -22.84 6.10
N GLY A 4 -13.77 -21.57 6.17
CA GLY A 4 -14.68 -20.43 6.41
C GLY A 4 -15.03 -19.60 5.17
N TRP A 5 -15.15 -20.20 3.98
CA TRP A 5 -15.61 -19.48 2.78
C TRP A 5 -16.62 -20.29 1.98
N VAL A 6 -17.88 -20.28 2.43
CA VAL A 6 -19.03 -20.42 1.53
C VAL A 6 -20.19 -19.62 2.10
N VAL A 7 -20.72 -18.66 1.34
CA VAL A 7 -22.16 -18.64 0.98
C VAL A 7 -22.29 -18.02 -0.41
N CYS A 8 -22.66 -18.85 -1.38
CA CYS A 8 -23.34 -18.41 -2.58
C CYS A 8 -24.83 -18.32 -2.23
N ASP A 9 -25.37 -17.12 -2.04
CA ASP A 9 -26.82 -16.94 -1.98
C ASP A 9 -27.30 -16.40 -3.32
N SER A 10 -27.79 -17.34 -4.12
CA SER A 10 -28.74 -17.08 -5.20
C SER A 10 -30.10 -16.81 -4.56
N ASP A 11 -30.47 -15.53 -4.39
CA ASP A 11 -31.85 -15.03 -4.44
C ASP A 11 -31.90 -13.50 -4.18
N ASN A 12 -31.95 -12.75 -5.30
CA ASN A 12 -32.71 -11.52 -5.54
C ASN A 12 -32.83 -10.42 -4.44
N GLU A 13 -31.87 -9.50 -4.43
CA GLU A 13 -32.13 -8.06 -4.41
C GLU A 13 -30.98 -7.39 -5.17
N CYS A 14 -31.26 -6.50 -6.14
CA CYS A 14 -30.23 -5.59 -6.67
C CYS A 14 -29.83 -4.66 -5.51
N VAL A 15 -28.93 -5.12 -4.65
CA VAL A 15 -28.26 -4.25 -3.69
C VAL A 15 -27.58 -3.19 -4.53
N ASP A 16 -28.05 -1.95 -4.41
CA ASP A 16 -27.45 -0.81 -5.08
C ASP A 16 -25.98 -0.75 -4.65
N HIS A 17 -25.09 -1.29 -5.48
CA HIS A 17 -23.67 -1.47 -5.16
C HIS A 17 -22.98 -0.14 -4.82
N LEU A 18 -23.60 0.99 -5.17
CA LEU A 18 -23.16 2.33 -4.81
C LEU A 18 -23.34 2.62 -3.31
N LYS A 19 -24.40 2.09 -2.67
CA LYS A 19 -24.70 2.39 -1.25
C LYS A 19 -23.78 1.68 -0.26
N VAL A 20 -22.91 0.79 -0.73
CA VAL A 20 -21.94 0.06 0.11
C VAL A 20 -20.74 0.93 0.47
N PHE A 21 -20.36 1.88 -0.39
CA PHE A 21 -19.16 2.67 -0.18
C PHE A 21 -19.48 3.98 0.54
N ARG A 22 -18.81 4.23 1.68
CA ARG A 22 -18.95 5.48 2.44
C ARG A 22 -18.73 6.72 1.57
N CYS A 23 -17.80 6.68 0.62
CA CYS A 23 -17.50 7.81 -0.26
C CYS A 23 -18.60 8.16 -1.28
N PHE A 24 -19.65 7.34 -1.40
CA PHE A 24 -20.83 7.64 -2.21
C PHE A 24 -22.07 8.01 -1.37
N SER A 25 -21.92 8.16 -0.05
CA SER A 25 -23.01 8.65 0.78
C SER A 25 -23.41 10.06 0.35
N GLU A 26 -24.71 10.36 0.38
CA GLU A 26 -25.26 11.67 -0.02
C GLU A 26 -24.61 12.83 0.75
N ASN A 27 -24.25 12.60 2.03
CA ASN A 27 -23.63 13.61 2.90
C ASN A 27 -22.11 13.71 2.73
N TYR A 28 -21.48 12.98 1.81
CA TYR A 28 -20.01 12.96 1.69
C TYR A 28 -19.42 14.35 1.41
N GLU A 29 -20.11 15.18 0.64
CA GLU A 29 -19.68 16.55 0.36
C GLU A 29 -19.78 17.49 1.57
N GLU A 30 -20.57 17.14 2.58
CA GLU A 30 -20.69 17.91 3.82
C GLU A 30 -19.49 17.65 4.76
N GLU A 31 -18.75 16.57 4.53
CA GLU A 31 -17.58 16.16 5.33
C GLU A 31 -16.27 16.85 4.89
N ARG A 32 -16.35 17.78 3.94
CA ARG A 32 -15.20 18.55 3.45
C ARG A 32 -14.65 19.50 4.50
N CYS A 33 -13.36 19.83 4.38
CA CYS A 33 -12.70 20.76 5.29
C CYS A 33 -13.39 22.12 5.29
N GLN A 34 -13.82 22.55 6.47
CA GLN A 34 -14.32 23.88 6.77
C GLN A 34 -13.24 24.65 7.52
N ASP A 35 -12.86 25.82 7.00
CA ASP A 35 -11.81 26.65 7.58
C ASP A 35 -12.37 27.81 8.42
N ASP A 36 -13.67 27.81 8.71
CA ASP A 36 -14.40 28.85 9.43
C ASP A 36 -14.21 30.28 8.85
N ASN A 37 -13.90 30.38 7.55
CA ASN A 37 -13.54 31.62 6.84
C ASN A 37 -12.16 32.19 7.25
N TYR A 38 -11.26 31.35 7.75
CA TYR A 38 -9.88 31.68 8.06
C TYR A 38 -8.92 30.91 7.16
N GLU A 39 -8.85 31.33 5.90
CA GLU A 39 -7.97 30.70 4.92
C GLU A 39 -6.50 30.79 5.36
N THR A 40 -5.81 29.66 5.25
CA THR A 40 -4.39 29.52 5.50
C THR A 40 -3.76 28.63 4.43
N ALA A 41 -2.43 28.58 4.37
CA ALA A 41 -1.74 27.61 3.52
C ALA A 41 -2.21 26.17 3.78
N THR A 42 -2.54 25.82 5.03
CA THR A 42 -3.07 24.48 5.36
C THR A 42 -4.44 24.22 4.75
N SER A 43 -5.37 25.19 4.77
CA SER A 43 -6.71 24.99 4.18
C SER A 43 -6.64 24.86 2.66
N VAL A 44 -5.80 25.67 2.02
CA VAL A 44 -5.56 25.61 0.57
C VAL A 44 -5.06 24.22 0.16
N GLU A 45 -3.99 23.72 0.79
CA GLU A 45 -3.44 22.39 0.47
C GLU A 45 -4.44 21.26 0.77
N GLN A 46 -5.23 21.39 1.85
CA GLN A 46 -6.27 20.41 2.18
C GLN A 46 -7.37 20.37 1.11
N TRP A 47 -7.84 21.53 0.62
CA TRP A 47 -8.85 21.57 -0.44
C TRP A 47 -8.33 21.00 -1.76
N ASP A 48 -7.06 21.26 -2.11
CA ASP A 48 -6.42 20.70 -3.30
C ASP A 48 -6.38 19.16 -3.24
N VAL A 49 -6.06 18.60 -2.06
CA VAL A 49 -6.11 17.15 -1.82
C VAL A 49 -7.54 16.62 -1.93
N GLU A 50 -8.52 17.28 -1.30
CA GLU A 50 -9.94 16.88 -1.38
C GLU A 50 -10.46 16.87 -2.81
N ASP A 51 -10.13 17.87 -3.61
CA ASP A 51 -10.51 17.94 -5.02
C ASP A 51 -9.84 16.85 -5.86
N SER A 52 -8.60 16.50 -5.55
CA SER A 52 -7.90 15.36 -6.17
C SER A 52 -8.57 14.03 -5.83
N VAL A 53 -8.89 13.80 -4.55
CA VAL A 53 -9.58 12.59 -4.09
C VAL A 53 -10.99 12.50 -4.68
N LYS A 54 -11.73 13.62 -4.73
CA LYS A 54 -13.07 13.68 -5.34
C LYS A 54 -13.04 13.24 -6.81
N ARG A 55 -12.03 13.66 -7.58
CA ARG A 55 -11.83 13.18 -8.97
C ARG A 55 -11.61 11.66 -9.02
N CYS A 56 -10.82 11.10 -8.11
CA CYS A 56 -10.63 9.65 -8.02
C CYS A 56 -11.94 8.90 -7.69
N ILE A 57 -12.74 9.43 -6.76
CA ILE A 57 -14.05 8.86 -6.38
C ILE A 57 -15.00 8.89 -7.58
N GLN A 58 -15.05 9.97 -8.35
CA GLN A 58 -15.88 10.08 -9.56
C GLN A 58 -15.48 9.06 -10.63
N ILE A 59 -14.17 8.87 -10.87
CA ILE A 59 -13.66 7.84 -11.79
C ILE A 59 -14.08 6.44 -11.30
N PHE A 60 -13.95 6.19 -10.01
CA PHE A 60 -14.36 4.92 -9.40
C PHE A 60 -15.87 4.69 -9.52
N GLN A 61 -16.71 5.70 -9.28
CA GLN A 61 -18.16 5.63 -9.45
C GLN A 61 -18.55 5.27 -10.89
N PHE A 62 -17.89 5.90 -11.87
CA PHE A 62 -18.09 5.57 -13.28
C PHE A 62 -17.62 4.14 -13.59
N GLY A 63 -16.46 3.73 -13.05
CA GLY A 63 -15.91 2.38 -13.21
C GLY A 63 -16.85 1.28 -12.69
N LEU A 64 -17.54 1.51 -11.57
CA LEU A 64 -18.53 0.58 -11.01
C LEU A 64 -19.70 0.28 -11.94
N GLN A 65 -20.09 1.25 -12.77
CA GLN A 65 -21.15 1.03 -13.76
C GLN A 65 -20.71 0.05 -14.85
N ALA A 66 -19.41 -0.04 -15.14
CA ALA A 66 -18.85 -0.93 -16.14
C ALA A 66 -18.40 -2.30 -15.57
N GLU A 67 -17.83 -2.34 -14.37
CA GLU A 67 -17.42 -3.56 -13.67
C GLU A 67 -17.89 -3.50 -12.20
N PRO A 68 -19.01 -4.16 -11.87
CA PRO A 68 -19.57 -4.14 -10.51
C PRO A 68 -18.66 -4.72 -9.43
N ARG A 69 -17.62 -5.49 -9.81
CA ARG A 69 -16.65 -6.06 -8.85
C ARG A 69 -15.48 -5.14 -8.53
N CYS A 70 -15.46 -3.91 -9.04
CA CYS A 70 -14.46 -2.93 -8.63
C CYS A 70 -14.82 -2.28 -7.27
N PRO A 71 -13.86 -1.77 -6.49
CA PRO A 71 -12.43 -1.82 -6.73
C PRO A 71 -11.91 -3.22 -6.37
N SER A 72 -10.98 -3.73 -7.17
CA SER A 72 -10.26 -4.97 -6.85
C SER A 72 -8.80 -4.65 -6.55
N LEU A 73 -8.24 -5.34 -5.56
CA LEU A 73 -6.81 -5.25 -5.29
C LEU A 73 -6.04 -5.96 -6.39
N ASN A 74 -5.20 -5.23 -7.14
CA ASN A 74 -4.39 -5.82 -8.20
C ASN A 74 -3.14 -6.51 -7.63
N ARG A 75 -3.38 -7.68 -7.02
CA ARG A 75 -2.37 -8.47 -6.29
C ARG A 75 -1.14 -8.76 -7.15
N GLU A 76 -1.34 -9.13 -8.42
CA GLU A 76 -0.25 -9.49 -9.32
C GLU A 76 0.68 -8.31 -9.61
N LEU A 77 0.14 -7.12 -9.92
CA LEU A 77 0.98 -5.94 -10.15
C LEU A 77 1.74 -5.53 -8.87
N HIS A 78 1.11 -5.62 -7.70
CA HIS A 78 1.80 -5.36 -6.44
C HIS A 78 2.93 -6.37 -6.19
N LEU A 79 2.67 -7.67 -6.40
CA LEU A 79 3.70 -8.71 -6.24
C LEU A 79 4.87 -8.51 -7.21
N GLN A 80 4.61 -8.17 -8.47
CA GLN A 80 5.66 -7.87 -9.45
C GLN A 80 6.52 -6.69 -9.01
N PHE A 81 5.89 -5.60 -8.54
CA PHE A 81 6.61 -4.44 -8.01
C PHE A 81 7.47 -4.80 -6.79
N LEU A 82 6.91 -5.54 -5.83
CA LEU A 82 7.57 -5.94 -4.59
C LEU A 82 8.75 -6.88 -4.85
N LYS A 83 8.55 -7.94 -5.65
CA LYS A 83 9.60 -8.90 -6.02
C LYS A 83 10.75 -8.20 -6.76
N LYS A 84 10.43 -7.26 -7.67
CA LYS A 84 11.46 -6.45 -8.33
C LYS A 84 12.25 -5.59 -7.33
N GLY A 85 11.56 -4.92 -6.41
CA GLY A 85 12.17 -4.06 -5.41
C GLY A 85 13.08 -4.80 -4.42
N LEU A 86 12.83 -6.09 -4.18
CA LEU A 86 13.66 -6.91 -3.30
C LEU A 86 15.05 -7.19 -3.87
N HIS A 87 15.16 -7.32 -5.20
CA HIS A 87 16.43 -7.60 -5.89
C HIS A 87 17.13 -6.32 -6.37
N HIS A 88 16.37 -5.32 -6.83
CA HIS A 88 16.95 -4.09 -7.38
C HIS A 88 16.11 -2.87 -7.02
N LEU A 89 16.73 -1.94 -6.30
CA LEU A 89 16.15 -0.64 -6.00
C LEU A 89 16.57 0.37 -7.07
N PRO A 90 15.64 1.15 -7.64
CA PRO A 90 16.00 2.22 -8.56
C PRO A 90 16.86 3.29 -7.86
N SER A 91 17.70 3.98 -8.63
CA SER A 91 18.60 5.04 -8.13
C SER A 91 17.85 6.18 -7.44
N SER A 92 16.58 6.40 -7.76
CA SER A 92 15.70 7.37 -7.08
C SER A 92 15.49 7.06 -5.60
N LEU A 93 15.78 5.84 -5.13
CA LEU A 93 15.68 5.45 -3.72
C LEU A 93 17.03 5.51 -2.98
N GLU A 94 18.03 6.19 -3.53
CA GLU A 94 19.33 6.42 -2.85
C GLU A 94 19.17 7.09 -1.48
N VAL A 95 18.16 7.95 -1.30
CA VAL A 95 17.82 8.57 0.00
C VAL A 95 17.48 7.54 1.08
N LEU A 96 17.14 6.31 0.69
CA LEU A 96 16.84 5.18 1.57
C LEU A 96 18.02 4.20 1.73
N ASP A 97 19.23 4.53 1.24
CA ASP A 97 20.40 3.66 1.39
C ASP A 97 20.72 3.36 2.87
N SER A 98 20.44 4.31 3.77
CA SER A 98 20.55 4.10 5.22
C SER A 98 19.28 3.48 5.85
N SER A 99 18.40 2.88 5.07
CA SER A 99 17.15 2.24 5.53
C SER A 99 16.88 0.92 4.80
N ARG A 100 17.92 0.23 4.34
CA ARG A 100 17.77 -1.01 3.58
C ARG A 100 17.12 -2.16 4.37
N PRO A 101 17.38 -2.36 5.68
CA PRO A 101 16.60 -3.31 6.47
C PRO A 101 15.11 -2.95 6.56
N TRP A 102 14.75 -1.66 6.58
CA TRP A 102 13.36 -1.22 6.52
C TRP A 102 12.71 -1.57 5.18
N LEU A 103 13.44 -1.41 4.07
CA LEU A 103 12.96 -1.84 2.75
C LEU A 103 12.71 -3.36 2.70
N CYS A 104 13.61 -4.18 3.25
CA CYS A 104 13.36 -5.62 3.38
C CYS A 104 12.07 -5.88 4.17
N TYR A 105 11.89 -5.23 5.33
CA TYR A 105 10.69 -5.38 6.14
C TYR A 105 9.42 -4.99 5.38
N TRP A 106 9.36 -3.79 4.80
CA TRP A 106 8.17 -3.31 4.08
C TRP A 106 7.81 -4.21 2.90
N ILE A 107 8.82 -4.70 2.16
CA ILE A 107 8.58 -5.56 1.00
C ILE A 107 8.09 -6.94 1.45
N LEU A 108 8.79 -7.59 2.37
CA LEU A 108 8.45 -8.95 2.80
C LEU A 108 7.11 -8.99 3.52
N HIS A 109 6.83 -7.99 4.36
CA HIS A 109 5.54 -7.88 5.03
C HIS A 109 4.40 -7.59 4.04
N SER A 110 4.63 -6.79 3.00
CA SER A 110 3.62 -6.58 1.95
C SER A 110 3.32 -7.87 1.17
N ILE A 111 4.34 -8.69 0.89
CA ILE A 111 4.18 -10.01 0.25
C ILE A 111 3.38 -10.96 1.16
N GLU A 112 3.66 -10.93 2.48
CA GLU A 112 2.90 -11.69 3.49
C GLU A 112 1.42 -11.27 3.55
N LEU A 113 1.11 -9.97 3.57
CA LEU A 113 -0.27 -9.46 3.50
C LEU A 113 -0.98 -9.85 2.19
N LEU A 114 -0.20 -10.04 1.12
CA LEU A 114 -0.67 -10.58 -0.14
C LEU A 114 -0.68 -12.12 -0.15
N ASN A 115 -0.53 -12.82 0.98
CA ASN A 115 -0.55 -14.28 1.11
C ASN A 115 0.31 -15.01 0.06
N GLU A 116 1.42 -14.40 -0.36
CA GLU A 116 2.31 -14.99 -1.35
C GLU A 116 3.50 -15.66 -0.63
N PRO A 117 3.83 -16.91 -0.93
CA PRO A 117 4.98 -17.57 -0.34
C PRO A 117 6.28 -16.94 -0.85
N ILE A 118 7.23 -16.74 0.06
CA ILE A 118 8.58 -16.30 -0.29
C ILE A 118 9.44 -17.55 -0.57
N PRO A 119 10.12 -17.65 -1.72
CA PRO A 119 11.04 -18.75 -2.02
C PRO A 119 12.16 -18.87 -0.98
N GLU A 120 12.58 -20.09 -0.65
CA GLU A 120 13.65 -20.34 0.34
C GLU A 120 14.99 -19.70 -0.05
N GLU A 121 15.29 -19.63 -1.35
CA GLU A 121 16.46 -18.92 -1.88
C GLU A 121 16.42 -17.43 -1.50
N THR A 122 15.30 -16.76 -1.78
CA THR A 122 15.08 -15.36 -1.42
C THR A 122 15.17 -15.13 0.08
N LYS A 123 14.61 -16.02 0.91
CA LYS A 123 14.76 -15.94 2.37
C LYS A 123 16.23 -15.98 2.78
N THR A 124 17.00 -16.90 2.19
CA THR A 124 18.43 -17.06 2.47
C THR A 124 19.21 -15.81 2.08
N GLU A 125 18.93 -15.22 0.91
CA GLU A 125 19.54 -13.98 0.45
C GLU A 125 19.25 -12.80 1.41
N VAL A 126 18.00 -12.66 1.84
CA VAL A 126 17.59 -11.62 2.80
C VAL A 126 18.28 -11.81 4.15
N ILE A 127 18.30 -13.04 4.68
CA ILE A 127 18.97 -13.35 5.96
C ILE A 127 20.46 -13.00 5.85
N HIS A 128 21.10 -13.38 4.76
CA HIS A 128 22.49 -13.03 4.50
C HIS A 128 22.68 -11.51 4.47
N PHE A 129 21.85 -10.78 3.71
CA PHE A 129 21.92 -9.33 3.63
C PHE A 129 21.74 -8.65 5.00
N LEU A 130 20.75 -9.07 5.78
CA LEU A 130 20.51 -8.52 7.12
C LEU A 130 21.66 -8.82 8.08
N SER A 131 22.31 -9.98 7.96
CA SER A 131 23.51 -10.30 8.76
C SER A 131 24.66 -9.33 8.50
N LEU A 132 24.80 -8.80 7.27
CA LEU A 132 25.78 -7.77 6.93
C LEU A 132 25.46 -6.40 7.54
N CYS A 133 24.18 -6.18 7.88
CA CYS A 133 23.72 -4.98 8.55
C CYS A 133 23.84 -5.07 10.08
N GLN A 134 24.21 -6.23 10.63
CA GLN A 134 24.33 -6.43 12.07
C GLN A 134 25.69 -5.94 12.59
N HIS A 135 25.68 -5.16 13.68
CA HIS A 135 26.91 -4.74 14.33
C HIS A 135 27.41 -5.81 15.31
N LYS A 136 28.74 -6.01 15.38
CA LYS A 136 29.38 -7.02 16.26
C LYS A 136 29.04 -6.88 17.74
N ASN A 137 28.74 -5.65 18.20
CA ASN A 137 28.39 -5.37 19.61
C ASN A 137 26.86 -5.28 19.82
N GLY A 138 26.05 -5.66 18.83
CA GLY A 138 24.58 -5.60 18.88
C GLY A 138 23.98 -4.46 18.06
N GLY A 139 22.72 -4.66 17.66
CA GLY A 139 21.96 -3.75 16.80
C GLY A 139 22.13 -4.03 15.29
N PHE A 140 21.20 -3.49 14.49
CA PHE A 140 21.27 -3.50 13.02
C PHE A 140 21.31 -2.05 12.53
N ALA A 141 22.19 -1.77 11.58
CA ALA A 141 22.30 -0.46 10.94
C ALA A 141 21.52 -0.42 9.63
N GLY A 142 21.33 0.80 9.12
CA GLY A 142 20.64 1.09 7.87
C GLY A 142 21.22 0.46 6.61
N LYS A 143 22.49 0.02 6.66
CA LYS A 143 23.22 -0.63 5.57
C LYS A 143 24.39 -1.46 6.10
N ASN A 144 25.05 -2.15 5.18
CA ASN A 144 26.26 -2.90 5.45
C ASN A 144 27.38 -2.01 5.99
N PHE A 145 27.94 -2.37 7.15
CA PHE A 145 29.05 -1.68 7.81
C PHE A 145 30.34 -1.63 6.98
N PHE A 146 30.56 -2.60 6.09
CA PHE A 146 31.78 -2.68 5.28
C PHE A 146 31.92 -1.57 4.22
N ILE A 147 30.89 -0.74 4.01
CA ILE A 147 30.91 0.35 3.01
C ILE A 147 31.20 1.73 3.65
N SER A 148 31.30 1.82 4.98
CA SER A 148 31.56 3.10 5.68
C SER A 148 33.04 3.22 6.09
N SER A 149 33.95 3.11 5.13
CA SER A 149 35.37 3.47 5.30
C SER A 149 35.87 4.25 4.10
N TYR A 150 35.27 5.42 3.86
CA TYR A 150 35.85 6.52 3.09
C TYR A 150 35.37 7.84 3.67
#